data_AF-A0A4R9EJD4-F1
#
_entry.id   AF-A0A4R9EJD4-F1
#
_cell.length_a   1.000
_cell.length_b   1.000
_cell.length_c   1.000
_cell.angle_alpha   90.00
_cell.angle_beta   90.00
_cell.angle_gamma   90.00
#
_symmetry.space_group_name_H-M   'P 1'
#
loop_
_entity.id
_entity.type
_entity.pdbx_description
1 polymer ?
#
loop_
_entity_poly.entity_id
_entity_poly.type
_entity_poly.pdbx_seq_one_letter_code
_entity_poly.pdbx_strand_id
1 'polypeptide(L)' 'MSDADFVEYVADRLGALGGVQAVTLGGSRAQGAHTPDSDWDMAVYYRGAFDPEELRGMGWE' A
#
# COMPACT_ATOMS: atom_id res chain seq x y z
N MET A 1 -9.59 9.67 -9.92
CA MET A 1 -8.99 8.36 -9.64
C MET A 1 -10.05 7.53 -8.96
N SER A 2 -10.36 6.34 -9.48
CA SER A 2 -11.25 5.39 -8.82
C SER A 2 -10.55 4.71 -7.65
N ASP A 3 -11.29 4.00 -6.80
CA ASP A 3 -10.75 3.17 -5.73
C ASP A 3 -9.75 2.13 -6.27
N ALA A 4 -10.06 1.51 -7.41
CA ALA A 4 -9.16 0.54 -8.05
C ALA A 4 -7.87 1.20 -8.52
N ASP A 5 -7.96 2.37 -9.18
CA ASP A 5 -6.79 3.11 -9.65
C ASP A 5 -5.89 3.53 -8.46
N PHE A 6 -6.51 3.92 -7.33
CA PHE A 6 -5.75 4.28 -6.12
C PHE A 6 -5.01 3.09 -5.52
N VAL A 7 -5.68 1.93 -5.42
CA VAL A 7 -5.05 0.70 -4.91
C VAL A 7 -3.87 0.30 -5.78
N GLU A 8 -4.03 0.29 -7.10
CA GLU A 8 -2.96 -0.05 -8.05
C GLU A 8 -1.78 0.91 -7.88
N TYR A 9 -2.05 2.23 -7.85
CA TYR A 9 -1.04 3.25 -7.66
C TYR A 9 -0.24 3.09 -6.36
N VAL A 10 -0.92 2.91 -5.23
CA VAL A 10 -0.27 2.73 -3.92
C VAL A 10 0.48 1.40 -3.87
N ALA A 11 -0.10 0.32 -4.40
CA ALA A 11 0.52 -1.00 -4.40
C ALA A 11 1.79 -1.04 -5.24
N ASP A 12 1.79 -0.43 -6.44
CA ASP A 12 2.97 -0.36 -7.30
C ASP A 12 4.12 0.40 -6.63
N ARG A 13 3.79 1.54 -6.00
CA ARG A 13 4.75 2.35 -5.26
C ARG A 13 5.38 1.61 -4.09
N LEU A 14 4.55 1.00 -3.24
CA LEU A 14 5.03 0.22 -2.09
C LEU A 14 5.77 -1.05 -2.54
N GLY A 15 5.36 -1.66 -3.65
CA GLY A 15 6.01 -2.84 -4.24
C GLY A 15 7.40 -2.56 -4.79
N ALA A 16 7.71 -1.31 -5.15
CA ALA A 16 9.03 -0.91 -5.63
C ALA A 16 10.08 -0.74 -4.52
N LEU A 17 9.69 -0.79 -3.25
CA LEU A 17 10.61 -0.68 -2.11
C LEU A 17 11.53 -1.90 -1.99
N GLY A 18 12.75 -1.66 -1.51
CA GLY A 18 13.75 -2.70 -1.32
C GLY A 18 13.24 -3.86 -0.46
N GLY A 19 13.41 -5.09 -0.95
CA GLY A 19 13.07 -6.31 -0.22
C GLY A 19 11.57 -6.65 -0.16
N VAL A 20 10.68 -5.79 -0.66
CA VAL A 20 9.23 -6.07 -0.72
C VAL A 20 8.95 -7.24 -1.66
N GLN A 21 8.10 -8.15 -1.19
CA GLN A 21 7.67 -9.37 -1.88
C GLN A 21 6.18 -9.36 -2.21
N ALA A 22 5.39 -8.66 -1.39
CA ALA A 22 3.97 -8.48 -1.62
C ALA A 22 3.44 -7.23 -0.91
N VAL A 23 2.39 -6.66 -1.49
CA VAL A 23 1.57 -5.62 -0.87
C VAL A 23 0.13 -6.14 -0.86
N THR A 24 -0.57 -6.00 0.26
CA THR A 24 -1.96 -6.46 0.39
C THR A 24 -2.87 -5.34 0.85
N LEU A 25 -4.05 -5.25 0.25
CA LEU A 25 -5.17 -4.47 0.76
C LEU A 25 -5.81 -5.23 1.93
N GLY A 26 -6.01 -4.54 3.05
CA GLY A 26 -6.70 -5.02 4.24
C GLY A 26 -7.99 -4.27 4.51
N GLY A 27 -8.50 -4.47 5.72
CA GLY A 27 -9.58 -3.64 6.25
C GLY A 27 -10.94 -3.80 5.58
N SER A 28 -11.78 -2.79 5.77
CA SER A 28 -13.15 -2.77 5.28
C SER A 28 -13.22 -2.81 3.75
N ARG A 29 -12.23 -2.25 3.05
CA ARG A 29 -12.16 -2.25 1.59
C ARG A 29 -11.84 -3.62 1.02
N ALA A 30 -10.89 -4.35 1.59
CA ALA A 30 -10.63 -5.74 1.21
C ALA A 30 -11.83 -6.67 1.46
N GLN A 31 -12.65 -6.36 2.48
CA GLN A 31 -13.84 -7.13 2.84
C GLN A 31 -15.10 -6.70 2.08
N GLY A 32 -15.05 -5.61 1.30
CA GLY A 32 -16.22 -5.04 0.62
C GLY A 32 -17.25 -4.39 1.54
N ALA A 33 -16.87 -4.07 2.78
CA ALA A 33 -17.75 -3.49 3.82
C ALA A 33 -17.46 -1.99 4.10
N HIS A 34 -16.71 -1.34 3.21
CA HIS A 34 -16.31 0.05 3.40
C HIS A 34 -17.46 1.05 3.19
N THR A 35 -17.31 2.22 3.80
CA THR A 35 -18.13 3.41 3.57
C THR A 35 -17.29 4.49 2.88
N PRO A 36 -17.89 5.57 2.36
CA PRO A 36 -17.13 6.70 1.82
C PRO A 36 -16.11 7.29 2.81
N ASP A 37 -16.37 7.21 4.12
CA ASP A 37 -15.48 7.71 5.18
C ASP A 37 -14.43 6.70 5.64
N SER A 38 -14.45 5.47 5.12
CA SER A 38 -13.47 4.45 5.48
C SER A 38 -12.07 4.80 4.97
N ASP A 39 -11.07 4.50 5.78
CA ASP A 39 -9.67 4.61 5.45
C ASP A 39 -9.19 3.49 4.52
N TRP A 40 -7.87 3.42 4.35
CA TRP A 40 -7.18 2.46 3.50
C TRP A 40 -6.12 1.72 4.31
N ASP A 41 -6.31 0.43 4.48
CA ASP A 41 -5.36 -0.45 5.17
C ASP A 41 -4.48 -1.17 4.15
N MET A 42 -3.16 -0.95 4.21
CA MET A 42 -2.18 -1.61 3.36
C MET A 42 -1.12 -2.30 4.23
N ALA A 43 -0.72 -3.51 3.86
CA ALA A 43 0.40 -4.20 4.49
C ALA A 43 1.50 -4.52 3.49
N VAL A 44 2.76 -4.36 3.91
CA VAL A 44 3.95 -4.66 3.11
C VAL A 44 4.65 -5.88 3.70
N TYR A 45 4.84 -6.90 2.89
CA TYR A 45 5.59 -8.09 3.24
C TYR A 45 6.95 -8.03 2.57
N TYR A 46 8.02 -8.00 3.36
CA TYR A 46 9.39 -7.93 2.86
C TYR A 46 10.24 -9.09 3.38
N ARG A 47 11.37 -9.33 2.72
CA ARG A 47 12.38 -10.30 3.13
C ARG A 47 13.77 -9.66 3.13
N GLY A 48 14.50 -9.85 4.23
CA GLY A 48 15.79 -9.20 4.44
C GLY A 48 15.62 -7.90 5.20
N ALA A 49 16.53 -6.95 4.98
CA ALA A 49 16.44 -5.63 5.58
C ALA A 49 15.36 -4.80 4.88
N PHE A 50 14.64 -4.00 5.66
CA PHE A 50 13.74 -2.96 5.18
C PHE A 50 14.23 -1.64 5.74
N ASP A 51 14.51 -0.66 4.88
CA ASP A 51 14.93 0.67 5.28
C ASP A 51 13.73 1.62 5.31
N PRO A 52 13.28 2.09 6.49
CA PRO A 52 12.17 3.04 6.58
C PRO A 52 12.45 4.39 5.89
N GLU A 53 13.71 4.76 5.66
CA GLU A 53 14.05 5.98 4.93
C GLU A 53 13.67 5.88 3.45
N GLU A 54 13.72 4.70 2.82
CA GLU A 54 13.23 4.52 1.44
C GLU A 54 11.73 4.85 1.35
N LEU A 55 10.94 4.41 2.34
CA LEU A 55 9.52 4.73 2.42
C LEU A 55 9.27 6.23 2.62
N ARG A 56 10.04 6.88 3.50
CA ARG A 56 9.93 8.35 3.71
C ARG A 56 10.33 9.13 2.47
N GLY A 57 11.39 8.68 1.79
CA GLY A 57 11.95 9.30 0.59
C GLY A 57 11.09 9.16 -0.66
N MET A 58 10.13 8.23 -0.67
CA MET A 58 9.22 8.01 -1.81
C MET A 58 8.44 9.27 -2.19
N GLY A 59 8.06 10.10 -1.21
CA GLY A 59 7.23 11.27 -1.44
C GLY A 59 5.82 10.93 -1.95
N TRP A 60 4.89 11.88 -1.84
CA TRP A 60 3.54 11.75 -2.39
C TRP A 60 3.15 13.10 -3.00
N GLU A 61 2.96 13.13 -4.32
CA GLU A 61 2.43 14.27 -5.08
C GLU A 61 0.98 14.00 -5.51
#